data_AF-A0A6A8M511-F1
#
_entry.id   AF-A0A6A8M511-F1
#
_cell.length_a   1.000
_cell.length_b   1.000
_cell.length_c   1.000
_cell.angle_alpha   90.00
_cell.angle_beta   90.00
_cell.angle_gamma   90.00
#
_symmetry.space_group_name_H-M   'P 1'
#
loop_
_entity.id
_entity.type
_entity.pdbx_description
1 polymer ?
#
loop_
_entity_poly.entity_id
_entity_poly.type
_entity_poly.pdbx_seq_one_letter_code
_entity_poly.pdbx_strand_id
1 'polypeptide(L)'
;MKLSRPFSMTSEKTRRKRGKRHGNATSTGNSSTASGASMAKNDYHVIVYRILLYLYTCLKGGEDVDPKRLDEIALAAGANERYWHYILCSLLDYGFISGAVRVEVDNTFDRVYGLDGACITPRGIEYLTDNSFMAKVRKFLKDAKDIAPFI
;
A
#
# COMPACT_ATOMS: atom_id res chain seq x y z
N MET A 1 -30.57 -35.45 -34.34
CA MET A 1 -30.13 -36.07 -35.61
C MET A 1 -28.85 -35.41 -36.07
N LYS A 2 -27.82 -36.24 -36.31
CA LYS A 2 -26.71 -36.16 -37.31
C LYS A 2 -25.99 -34.82 -37.51
N LEU A 3 -24.68 -34.70 -37.69
CA LEU A 3 -23.46 -35.52 -37.78
C LEU A 3 -22.38 -34.40 -37.91
N SER A 4 -21.16 -34.42 -37.39
CA SER A 4 -20.05 -35.26 -37.82
C SER A 4 -18.78 -34.74 -37.12
N ARG A 5 -17.95 -35.65 -36.60
CA ARG A 5 -16.52 -35.45 -36.32
C ARG A 5 -15.73 -35.68 -37.64
N PRO A 6 -14.41 -35.99 -37.67
CA PRO A 6 -13.20 -35.47 -36.99
C PRO A 6 -12.09 -35.12 -38.02
N PHE A 7 -10.93 -34.59 -37.60
CA PHE A 7 -9.66 -34.90 -38.29
C PHE A 7 -8.48 -34.92 -37.33
N SER A 8 -7.54 -35.82 -37.63
CA SER A 8 -6.48 -36.39 -36.80
C SER A 8 -5.13 -36.22 -37.51
N MET A 9 -4.04 -36.23 -36.74
CA MET A 9 -2.64 -36.51 -37.14
C MET A 9 -2.02 -35.49 -38.12
N THR A 10 -0.77 -35.06 -37.93
CA THR A 10 0.42 -35.93 -38.02
C THR A 10 1.61 -35.45 -37.19
N SER A 11 2.34 -36.45 -36.69
CA SER A 11 3.73 -36.42 -36.26
C SER A 11 4.69 -35.96 -37.37
N GLU A 12 5.74 -35.21 -37.04
CA GLU A 12 7.05 -35.46 -37.66
C GLU A 12 8.22 -35.07 -36.76
N LYS A 13 9.27 -35.87 -36.89
CA LYS A 13 10.40 -36.10 -36.01
C LYS A 13 11.64 -35.69 -36.79
N THR A 14 12.42 -34.72 -36.33
CA THR A 14 13.78 -34.52 -36.89
C THR A 14 14.83 -34.23 -35.83
N ARG A 15 15.89 -35.03 -35.96
CA ARG A 15 17.04 -35.26 -35.10
C ARG A 15 18.16 -34.25 -35.43
N ARG A 16 19.01 -33.97 -34.43
CA ARG A 16 20.44 -33.59 -34.48
C ARG A 16 20.81 -32.17 -34.96
N LYS A 17 21.52 -31.43 -34.10
CA LYS A 17 23.01 -31.35 -34.14
C LYS A 17 23.61 -30.62 -32.92
N ARG A 18 24.74 -31.17 -32.47
CA ARG A 18 25.74 -30.59 -31.57
C ARG A 18 26.22 -29.21 -32.08
N GLY A 19 26.37 -28.26 -31.15
CA GLY A 19 27.10 -27.01 -31.37
C GLY A 19 27.63 -26.46 -30.04
N LYS A 20 28.91 -26.74 -29.77
CA LYS A 20 29.70 -26.24 -28.64
C LYS A 20 30.10 -24.79 -28.94
N ARG A 21 29.74 -23.82 -28.10
CA ARG A 21 30.46 -22.53 -27.98
C ARG A 21 30.45 -22.04 -26.53
N HIS A 22 31.66 -21.89 -25.99
CA HIS A 22 31.95 -21.08 -24.81
C HIS A 22 31.68 -19.60 -25.14
N GLY A 23 31.13 -18.87 -24.17
CA GLY A 23 30.80 -17.45 -24.30
C GLY A 23 30.35 -16.86 -22.97
N ASN A 24 31.31 -16.72 -22.07
CA ASN A 24 31.44 -15.72 -21.00
C ASN A 24 30.26 -14.73 -20.79
N ALA A 25 29.53 -14.82 -19.67
CA ALA A 25 28.72 -13.72 -19.12
C ALA A 25 28.19 -14.03 -17.71
N THR A 26 28.90 -13.54 -16.68
CA THR A 26 28.31 -13.00 -15.44
C THR A 26 29.48 -12.30 -14.74
N SER A 27 29.71 -11.00 -14.97
CA SER A 27 28.90 -9.93 -14.36
C SER A 27 28.64 -10.23 -12.89
N THR A 28 29.70 -10.26 -12.09
CA THR A 28 29.60 -10.04 -10.65
C THR A 28 29.27 -8.56 -10.46
N GLY A 29 28.01 -8.21 -10.76
CA GLY A 29 27.44 -6.95 -10.32
C GLY A 29 27.42 -7.01 -8.81
N ASN A 30 28.30 -6.23 -8.19
CA ASN A 30 28.28 -5.98 -6.76
C ASN A 30 26.84 -5.69 -6.35
N SER A 31 26.40 -6.46 -5.36
CA SER A 31 25.16 -6.29 -4.62
C SER A 31 24.89 -4.81 -4.43
N SER A 32 23.85 -4.34 -5.11
CA SER A 32 23.21 -3.09 -4.79
C SER A 32 22.86 -3.15 -3.31
N THR A 33 23.61 -2.43 -2.50
CA THR A 33 23.16 -2.05 -1.18
C THR A 33 21.88 -1.27 -1.42
N ALA A 34 20.75 -1.94 -1.19
CA ALA A 34 19.47 -1.30 -1.08
C ALA A 34 19.64 -0.24 0.00
N SER A 35 19.83 1.00 -0.44
CA SER A 35 19.74 2.18 0.39
C SER A 35 18.43 2.06 1.13
N GLY A 36 18.50 1.69 2.41
CA GLY A 36 17.36 1.72 3.29
C GLY A 36 16.96 3.17 3.37
N ALA A 37 15.95 3.57 2.59
CA ALA A 37 15.35 4.89 2.71
C ALA A 37 15.01 5.08 4.19
N SER A 38 15.69 6.04 4.84
CA SER A 38 15.35 6.43 6.20
C SER A 38 13.95 6.99 6.14
N MET A 39 12.98 6.24 6.65
CA MET A 39 11.60 6.67 6.64
C MET A 39 11.42 7.92 7.51
N ALA A 40 10.64 8.88 7.03
CA ALA A 40 10.35 10.14 7.69
C ALA A 40 8.91 10.19 8.20
N LYS A 41 8.63 11.04 9.21
CA LYS A 41 7.29 11.17 9.80
C LYS A 41 6.22 11.61 8.80
N ASN A 42 6.63 12.32 7.75
CA ASN A 42 5.78 12.86 6.68
C ASN A 42 5.71 11.94 5.44
N ASP A 43 6.35 10.77 5.46
CA ASP A 43 6.26 9.82 4.34
C ASP A 43 4.83 9.28 4.20
N TYR A 44 4.40 9.12 2.95
CA TYR A 44 3.05 8.67 2.58
C TYR A 44 2.62 7.43 3.36
N HIS A 45 3.46 6.40 3.34
CA HIS A 45 3.16 5.13 3.99
C HIS A 45 3.16 5.20 5.52
N VAL A 46 3.88 6.15 6.13
CA VAL A 46 3.86 6.37 7.58
C VAL A 46 2.51 6.97 7.99
N ILE A 47 2.02 7.95 7.23
CA ILE A 47 0.72 8.58 7.48
C ILE A 47 -0.41 7.57 7.25
N VAL A 48 -0.38 6.84 6.12
CA VAL A 48 -1.33 5.76 5.81
C VAL A 48 -1.39 4.72 6.92
N TYR A 49 -0.23 4.26 7.39
CA TYR A 49 -0.16 3.30 8.50
C TYR A 49 -0.83 3.84 9.77
N ARG A 50 -0.60 5.11 10.13
CA ARG A 50 -1.20 5.72 11.32
C ARG A 50 -2.72 5.85 11.21
N ILE A 51 -3.23 6.26 10.05
CA ILE A 51 -4.68 6.33 9.80
C ILE A 51 -5.31 4.94 9.93
N LEU A 52 -4.80 3.96 9.18
CA LEU A 52 -5.36 2.60 9.17
C LEU A 52 -5.26 1.94 10.55
N LEU A 53 -4.15 2.13 11.26
CA LEU A 53 -4.00 1.62 12.62
C LEU A 53 -5.04 2.22 13.57
N TYR A 54 -5.26 3.53 13.50
CA TYR A 54 -6.25 4.21 14.33
C TYR A 54 -7.69 3.72 14.04
N LEU A 55 -8.08 3.67 12.76
CA LEU A 55 -9.39 3.16 12.37
C LEU A 55 -9.59 1.69 12.77
N TYR A 56 -8.53 0.87 12.67
CA TYR A 56 -8.58 -0.51 13.13
C TYR A 56 -8.71 -0.63 14.66
N THR A 57 -8.09 0.27 15.42
CA THR A 57 -8.28 0.30 16.89
C THR A 57 -9.71 0.67 17.26
N CYS A 58 -10.31 1.67 16.61
CA CYS A 58 -11.72 2.02 16.81
C CYS A 58 -12.65 0.84 16.50
N LEU A 59 -12.45 0.21 15.33
CA LEU A 59 -13.25 -0.94 14.89
C LEU A 59 -13.16 -2.11 15.89
N LYS A 60 -11.96 -2.43 16.40
CA LYS A 60 -11.79 -3.51 17.40
C LYS A 60 -12.34 -3.15 18.77
N GLY A 61 -12.31 -1.87 19.14
CA GLY A 61 -12.83 -1.38 20.42
C GLY A 61 -14.34 -1.16 20.43
N GLY A 62 -14.99 -1.11 19.26
CA GLY A 62 -16.38 -0.67 19.15
C GLY A 62 -16.54 0.82 19.47
N GLU A 63 -15.51 1.62 19.20
CA GLU A 63 -15.48 3.05 19.45
C GLU A 63 -15.77 3.83 18.17
N ASP A 64 -16.46 4.97 18.30
CA ASP A 64 -16.63 5.90 17.19
C ASP A 64 -15.30 6.59 16.83
N VAL A 65 -15.19 7.02 15.57
CA VAL A 65 -14.03 7.77 15.10
C VAL A 65 -14.12 9.21 15.59
N ASP A 66 -13.05 9.68 16.24
CA ASP A 66 -12.84 11.07 16.63
C ASP A 66 -12.00 11.76 15.54
N PRO A 67 -12.58 12.70 14.77
CA PRO A 67 -11.86 13.45 13.74
C PRO A 67 -10.61 14.15 14.27
N LYS A 68 -10.58 14.57 15.54
CA LYS A 68 -9.42 15.23 16.14
C LYS A 68 -8.19 14.33 16.15
N ARG A 69 -8.37 13.02 16.31
CA ARG A 69 -7.25 12.07 16.24
C ARG A 69 -6.66 11.97 14.84
N LEU A 70 -7.48 12.12 13.81
CA LEU A 70 -7.01 12.17 12.42
C LEU A 70 -6.30 13.51 12.13
N ASP A 71 -6.80 14.62 12.66
CA ASP A 71 -6.14 15.93 12.58
C ASP A 71 -4.76 15.92 13.29
N GLU A 72 -4.66 15.28 14.47
CA GLU A 72 -3.40 15.07 15.18
C GLU A 72 -2.38 14.28 14.35
N ILE A 73 -2.84 13.29 13.56
CA ILE A 73 -1.98 12.54 12.64
C ILE A 73 -1.44 13.45 11.53
N ALA A 74 -2.31 14.25 10.91
CA ALA A 74 -1.92 15.21 9.87
C ALA A 74 -0.93 16.25 10.40
N LEU A 75 -1.20 16.83 11.58
CA LEU A 75 -0.36 17.82 12.23
C LEU A 75 1.02 17.24 12.58
N ALA A 76 1.06 16.06 13.21
CA ALA A 76 2.31 15.41 13.58
C ALA A 76 3.16 15.00 12.36
N ALA A 77 2.54 14.84 11.20
CA ALA A 77 3.22 14.61 9.93
C ALA A 77 3.63 15.90 9.22
N GLY A 78 3.21 17.08 9.69
CA GLY A 78 3.40 18.34 8.97
C GLY A 78 2.79 18.31 7.56
N ALA A 79 1.72 17.52 7.37
CA ALA A 79 1.08 17.37 6.07
C ALA A 79 0.31 18.63 5.73
N ASN A 80 0.62 19.24 4.59
CA ASN A 80 -0.22 20.32 4.06
C ASN A 80 -1.58 19.78 3.58
N GLU A 81 -2.55 20.68 3.43
CA GLU A 81 -3.94 20.33 3.08
C GLU A 81 -4.04 19.48 1.80
N ARG A 82 -3.32 19.86 0.74
CA ARG A 82 -3.33 19.12 -0.53
C ARG A 82 -2.83 17.68 -0.35
N TYR A 83 -1.74 17.50 0.38
CA TYR A 83 -1.17 16.17 0.60
C TYR A 83 -2.05 15.32 1.51
N TRP A 84 -2.63 15.92 2.54
CA TRP A 84 -3.59 15.25 3.40
C TRP A 84 -4.79 14.70 2.63
N HIS A 85 -5.43 15.53 1.81
CA HIS A 85 -6.55 15.09 1.00
C HIS A 85 -6.15 14.10 -0.09
N TYR A 86 -4.95 14.23 -0.68
CA TYR A 86 -4.43 13.21 -1.60
C TYR A 86 -4.32 11.83 -0.95
N ILE A 87 -3.85 11.76 0.30
CA ILE A 87 -3.77 10.50 1.04
C ILE A 87 -5.16 9.93 1.28
N LEU A 88 -6.10 10.73 1.78
CA LEU A 88 -7.47 10.29 2.04
C LEU A 88 -8.18 9.81 0.76
N CYS A 89 -8.03 10.56 -0.32
CA CYS A 89 -8.51 10.19 -1.65
C CYS A 89 -7.94 8.84 -2.10
N SER A 90 -6.64 8.61 -1.91
CA SER A 90 -6.00 7.33 -2.23
C SER A 90 -6.53 6.18 -1.39
N LEU A 91 -6.76 6.40 -0.08
CA LEU A 91 -7.33 5.38 0.79
C LEU A 91 -8.74 4.95 0.35
N LEU A 92 -9.55 5.90 -0.13
CA LEU A 92 -10.86 5.62 -0.71
C LEU A 92 -10.74 4.89 -2.05
N ASP A 93 -9.87 5.33 -2.95
CA ASP A 93 -9.70 4.74 -4.29
C ASP A 93 -9.21 3.29 -4.24
N TYR A 94 -8.27 3.01 -3.33
CA TYR A 94 -7.81 1.64 -3.09
C TYR A 94 -8.80 0.82 -2.26
N GLY A 95 -9.88 1.42 -1.77
CA GLY A 95 -10.89 0.77 -0.94
C GLY A 95 -10.31 0.28 0.39
N PHE A 96 -9.30 0.97 0.94
CA PHE A 96 -8.74 0.69 2.26
C PHE A 96 -9.60 1.25 3.38
N ILE A 97 -10.33 2.34 3.10
CA ILE A 97 -11.32 2.92 4.00
C ILE A 97 -12.65 3.11 3.26
N SER A 98 -13.71 3.29 4.03
CA SER A 98 -15.08 3.57 3.57
C SER A 98 -15.76 4.56 4.53
N GLY A 99 -16.98 5.00 4.22
CA GLY A 99 -17.78 5.87 5.09
C GLY A 99 -17.45 7.37 5.04
N ALA A 100 -16.24 7.73 4.61
CA ALA A 100 -15.91 9.09 4.21
C ALA A 100 -16.32 9.39 2.76
N VAL A 101 -16.57 10.66 2.45
CA VAL A 101 -17.05 11.11 1.14
C VAL A 101 -16.00 11.95 0.44
N ARG A 102 -15.64 11.56 -0.79
CA ARG A 102 -14.88 12.42 -1.70
C ARG A 102 -15.81 13.46 -2.32
N VAL A 103 -15.35 14.69 -2.34
CA VAL A 103 -15.99 15.82 -3.03
C VAL A 103 -15.01 16.34 -4.07
N GLU A 104 -15.41 16.24 -5.33
CA GLU A 104 -14.72 16.86 -6.46
C GLU A 104 -14.95 18.38 -6.40
N VAL A 105 -13.89 19.16 -6.57
CA VAL A 105 -13.95 20.62 -6.48
C VAL A 105 -13.31 21.23 -7.73
N ASP A 106 -14.12 21.96 -8.49
CA ASP A 106 -13.67 22.63 -9.71
C ASP A 106 -12.44 23.51 -9.48
N ASN A 107 -11.51 23.46 -10.43
CA ASN A 107 -10.28 24.26 -10.45
C ASN A 107 -9.36 24.07 -9.23
N THR A 108 -9.58 23.05 -8.39
CA THR A 108 -8.71 22.73 -7.25
C THR A 108 -8.47 21.22 -7.14
N PHE A 109 -8.08 20.72 -5.96
CA PHE A 109 -7.88 19.29 -5.69
C PHE A 109 -9.07 18.72 -4.92
N ASP A 110 -9.39 17.46 -5.19
CA ASP A 110 -10.45 16.72 -4.49
C ASP A 110 -10.26 16.74 -2.98
N ARG A 111 -11.36 16.86 -2.26
CA ARG A 111 -11.40 16.89 -0.80
C ARG A 111 -12.15 15.68 -0.27
N VAL A 112 -11.87 15.33 0.98
CA VAL A 112 -12.53 14.22 1.68
C VAL A 112 -13.12 14.76 2.98
N TYR A 113 -14.39 14.47 3.21
CA TYR A 113 -15.17 14.88 4.38
C TYR A 113 -15.85 13.68 5.04
N GLY A 114 -16.46 13.89 6.21
CA GLY A 114 -17.17 12.82 6.96
C GLY A 114 -16.22 11.79 7.57
N LEU A 115 -15.08 12.24 8.10
CA LEU A 115 -14.06 11.35 8.67
C LEU A 115 -14.51 10.68 9.98
N ASP A 116 -15.48 11.26 10.69
CA ASP A 116 -16.20 10.65 11.81
C ASP A 116 -16.96 9.38 11.41
N GLY A 117 -17.39 9.29 10.14
CA GLY A 117 -17.99 8.08 9.57
C GLY A 117 -16.98 7.10 8.97
N ALA A 118 -15.67 7.40 9.00
CA ALA A 118 -14.67 6.58 8.32
C ALA A 118 -14.50 5.21 8.99
N CYS A 119 -14.44 4.14 8.20
CA CYS A 119 -14.16 2.80 8.69
C CYS A 119 -13.13 2.09 7.81
N ILE A 120 -12.19 1.39 8.43
CA ILE A 120 -11.23 0.54 7.71
C ILE A 120 -11.96 -0.67 7.12
N THR A 121 -11.64 -1.02 5.87
CA THR A 121 -12.22 -2.18 5.19
C THR A 121 -11.38 -3.45 5.44
N PRO A 122 -11.89 -4.65 5.12
CA PRO A 122 -11.07 -5.87 5.13
C PRO A 122 -9.77 -5.73 4.32
N ARG A 123 -9.83 -5.09 3.15
CA ARG A 123 -8.65 -4.82 2.30
C ARG A 123 -7.66 -3.87 2.97
N GLY A 124 -8.15 -2.86 3.68
CA GLY A 124 -7.32 -1.98 4.50
C GLY A 124 -6.62 -2.73 5.63
N ILE A 125 -7.32 -3.68 6.28
CA ILE A 125 -6.75 -4.54 7.33
C ILE A 125 -5.64 -5.43 6.75
N GLU A 126 -5.91 -6.13 5.65
CA GLU A 126 -4.90 -6.96 4.95
C GLU A 126 -3.66 -6.14 4.58
N TYR A 127 -3.86 -4.93 4.04
CA TYR A 127 -2.75 -4.03 3.74
C TYR A 127 -1.97 -3.63 5.00
N LEU A 128 -2.66 -3.36 6.11
CA LEU A 128 -2.04 -2.98 7.38
C LEU A 128 -1.26 -4.12 8.06
N THR A 129 -1.73 -5.37 7.95
CA THR A 129 -1.17 -6.53 8.67
C THR A 129 -0.19 -7.34 7.85
N ASP A 130 -0.45 -7.53 6.55
CA ASP A 130 0.24 -8.54 5.75
C ASP A 130 1.22 -7.93 4.73
N ASN A 131 1.29 -6.60 4.66
CA ASN A 131 2.24 -5.91 3.81
C ASN A 131 3.63 -5.80 4.48
N SER A 132 4.65 -6.34 3.82
CA SER A 132 6.04 -6.33 4.32
C SER A 132 6.62 -4.92 4.51
N PHE A 133 6.12 -3.92 3.77
CA PHE A 133 6.48 -2.52 3.97
C PHE A 133 5.81 -1.94 5.22
N MET A 134 4.54 -2.25 5.46
CA MET A 134 3.84 -1.84 6.70
C MET A 134 4.47 -2.45 7.96
N ALA A 135 5.02 -3.65 7.87
CA ALA A 135 5.82 -4.23 8.94
C ALA A 135 7.08 -3.39 9.24
N LYS A 136 7.74 -2.84 8.22
CA LYS A 136 8.88 -1.91 8.39
C LYS A 136 8.43 -0.59 9.01
N VAL A 137 7.30 -0.04 8.56
CA VAL A 137 6.70 1.18 9.14
C VAL A 137 6.42 1.01 10.62
N ARG A 138 5.81 -0.12 11.01
CA ARG A 138 5.54 -0.46 12.40
C ARG A 138 6.83 -0.50 13.23
N LYS A 139 7.89 -1.12 12.70
CA LYS A 139 9.19 -1.20 13.39
C LYS A 139 9.80 0.19 13.57
N PHE A 140 9.86 0.98 12.51
CA PHE A 140 10.34 2.36 12.53
C PHE A 140 9.61 3.20 13.60
N LEU A 141 8.28 3.10 13.69
CA LEU A 141 7.50 3.85 14.67
C LEU A 141 7.70 3.38 16.12
N LYS A 142 8.02 2.11 16.35
CA LYS A 142 8.37 1.60 17.69
C LYS A 142 9.73 2.16 18.12
N ASP A 143 10.73 2.02 17.26
CA ASP A 143 12.09 2.52 17.52
C ASP A 143 12.07 4.05 17.76
N ALA A 144 11.25 4.80 17.01
CA ALA A 144 11.09 6.24 17.20
C ALA A 144 10.39 6.63 18.51
N LYS A 145 9.45 5.83 19.02
CA LYS A 145 8.81 6.05 20.34
C LYS A 145 9.78 5.77 21.49
N ASP A 146 10.71 4.84 21.29
CA ASP A 146 11.79 4.58 22.26
C ASP A 146 12.83 5.72 22.28
N ILE A 147 12.96 6.46 21.17
CA ILE A 147 13.87 7.61 21.03
C ILE A 147 13.24 8.94 21.46
N ALA A 148 11.92 9.07 21.36
CA ALA A 148 11.18 10.25 21.79
C ALA A 148 10.01 9.84 22.70
N PRO A 149 10.18 9.94 24.04
CA PRO A 149 9.04 9.79 24.93
C PRO A 149 8.12 10.98 24.65
N PHE A 150 6.92 10.69 24.15
CA PHE A 150 5.84 11.68 24.17
C PHE A 150 5.46 11.87 25.64
N ILE A 151 6.15 12.80 26.31
CA ILE A 151 5.74 13.44 27.57
C ILE A 151 4.71 14.52 27.23
#